data_AF-A0A6A6QIJ8-F1
#
_entry.id   AF-A0A6A6QIJ8-F1
#
_cell.length_a   1.000
_cell.length_b   1.000
_cell.length_c   1.000
_cell.angle_alpha   90.00
_cell.angle_beta   90.00
_cell.angle_gamma   90.00
#
_symmetry.space_group_name_H-M   'P 1'
#
loop_
_entity.id
_entity.type
_entity.pdbx_description
1 polymer ?
#
loop_
_entity_poly.entity_id
_entity_poly.type
_entity_poly.pdbx_seq_one_letter_code
_entity_poly.pdbx_strand_id
1 'polypeptide(L)'
;IDVDWYTKEPHDMIEIGLAVLDTRDVRGVEPGRNAENWMRKVYFYHFRIKDHGHLDNPLADSEGFDWGNTVWLSKAEAKEALTQCFSWLVEDTESTDLNHGKNVKLRPILFLGHALRNDTAELKKALDLDLDTLGTIVKTVDTQVMAKLKDIGPRGRRVIGLHDLCREHGISPTGLHNAGNDIACTMFCALLMVQEDKILRTPAWRQEIEKSAEEVKAAGRARGPPSWGVIMLCTRCGRDGHLKKSCRARLHCKKC
;
A
#
# COMPACT_ATOMS: atom_id res chain seq x y z
N ILE A 1 -0.09 -4.19 -3.09
CA ILE A 1 0.31 -4.33 -1.69
C ILE A 1 1.83 -4.36 -1.66
N ASP A 2 2.42 -3.96 -0.55
CA ASP A 2 3.84 -4.12 -0.23
C ASP A 2 3.95 -4.43 1.27
N VAL A 3 4.90 -5.27 1.68
CA VAL A 3 5.15 -5.56 3.09
C VAL A 3 6.63 -5.40 3.41
N ASP A 4 6.93 -4.85 4.59
CA ASP A 4 8.30 -4.69 5.07
C ASP A 4 8.53 -5.45 6.38
N TRP A 5 9.77 -5.88 6.60
CA TRP A 5 10.16 -6.76 7.70
C TRP A 5 11.37 -6.23 8.47
N TYR A 6 11.50 -6.71 9.69
CA TYR A 6 12.63 -6.37 10.52
C TYR A 6 13.93 -6.92 9.91
N THR A 7 14.96 -6.08 9.84
CA THR A 7 16.23 -6.44 9.18
C THR A 7 17.04 -7.50 9.92
N LYS A 8 16.69 -7.82 11.18
CA LYS A 8 17.35 -8.87 11.96
C LYS A 8 16.41 -10.05 12.16
N GLU A 9 17.01 -11.24 12.27
CA GLU A 9 16.32 -12.46 12.65
C GLU A 9 15.43 -12.24 13.91
N PRO A 10 14.17 -12.70 13.90
CA PRO A 10 13.58 -13.66 12.95
C PRO A 10 12.88 -13.04 11.72
N HIS A 11 13.19 -11.78 11.37
CA HIS A 11 12.57 -11.04 10.26
C HIS A 11 11.05 -10.85 10.41
N ASP A 12 10.63 -10.42 11.60
CA ASP A 12 9.24 -10.13 11.90
C ASP A 12 8.67 -9.02 11.00
N MET A 13 7.45 -9.24 10.44
CA MET A 13 6.73 -8.24 9.64
C MET A 13 6.44 -6.97 10.46
N ILE A 14 6.87 -5.81 9.99
CA ILE A 14 6.73 -4.54 10.72
C ILE A 14 5.74 -3.58 10.07
N GLU A 15 5.60 -3.63 8.75
CA GLU A 15 4.81 -2.67 7.98
C GLU A 15 4.03 -3.36 6.84
N ILE A 16 2.88 -2.80 6.50
CA ILE A 16 2.05 -3.20 5.36
C ILE A 16 1.59 -1.93 4.65
N GLY A 17 1.91 -1.82 3.37
CA GLY A 17 1.40 -0.81 2.47
C GLY A 17 0.26 -1.35 1.63
N LEU A 18 -0.89 -0.66 1.64
CA LEU A 18 -2.02 -0.98 0.76
C LEU A 18 -2.46 0.26 -0.03
N ALA A 19 -2.60 0.12 -1.35
CA ALA A 19 -3.25 1.09 -2.21
C ALA A 19 -4.50 0.47 -2.84
N VAL A 20 -5.62 1.19 -2.79
CA VAL A 20 -6.90 0.73 -3.31
C VAL A 20 -7.49 1.77 -4.26
N LEU A 21 -7.75 1.36 -5.50
CA LEU A 21 -8.52 2.14 -6.46
C LEU A 21 -9.83 1.41 -6.74
N ASP A 22 -10.94 1.96 -6.28
CA ASP A 22 -12.26 1.44 -6.66
C ASP A 22 -12.61 1.93 -8.06
N THR A 23 -12.81 1.01 -9.01
CA THR A 23 -13.16 1.36 -10.39
C THR A 23 -14.50 2.10 -10.51
N ARG A 24 -15.36 2.05 -9.49
CA ARG A 24 -16.60 2.84 -9.43
C ARG A 24 -16.32 4.33 -9.28
N ASP A 25 -15.26 4.69 -8.55
CA ASP A 25 -14.88 6.08 -8.28
C ASP A 25 -14.28 6.79 -9.51
N VAL A 26 -13.91 6.01 -10.53
CA VAL A 26 -13.35 6.48 -11.80
C VAL A 26 -14.26 6.20 -13.00
N ARG A 27 -15.48 5.68 -12.76
CA ARG A 27 -16.43 5.42 -13.84
C ARG A 27 -16.87 6.75 -14.47
N GLY A 28 -16.62 6.91 -15.77
CA GLY A 28 -16.91 8.15 -16.49
C GLY A 28 -15.99 9.33 -16.13
N VAL A 29 -14.89 9.05 -15.42
CA VAL A 29 -13.84 10.03 -15.13
C VAL A 29 -12.68 9.76 -16.08
N GLU A 30 -12.31 10.74 -16.89
CA GLU A 30 -11.10 10.64 -17.71
C GLU A 30 -9.85 10.60 -16.82
N PRO A 31 -8.83 9.77 -17.14
CA PRO A 31 -7.62 9.63 -16.34
C PRO A 31 -6.92 10.97 -16.02
N GLY A 32 -7.00 11.94 -16.92
CA GLY A 32 -6.14 13.12 -16.90
C GLY A 32 -4.82 12.85 -17.64
N ARG A 33 -4.01 13.90 -17.84
CA ARG A 33 -2.81 13.85 -18.69
C ARG A 33 -1.75 12.88 -18.17
N ASN A 34 -1.69 12.70 -16.85
CA ASN A 34 -0.74 11.92 -16.08
C ASN A 34 -1.46 10.96 -15.11
N ALA A 35 -2.66 10.50 -15.48
CA ALA A 35 -3.56 9.73 -14.61
C ALA A 35 -3.95 10.43 -13.29
N GLU A 36 -3.75 11.75 -13.18
CA GLU A 36 -3.92 12.52 -11.94
C GLU A 36 -5.34 12.45 -11.37
N ASN A 37 -6.37 12.40 -12.24
CA ASN A 37 -7.76 12.31 -11.80
C ASN A 37 -8.04 10.96 -11.15
N TRP A 38 -7.46 9.88 -11.68
CA TRP A 38 -7.58 8.54 -11.11
C TRP A 38 -6.72 8.38 -9.87
N MET A 39 -5.48 8.89 -9.89
CA MET A 39 -4.58 8.88 -8.73
C MET A 39 -5.20 9.55 -7.51
N ARG A 40 -5.92 10.66 -7.70
CA ARG A 40 -6.68 11.35 -6.63
C ARG A 40 -7.83 10.53 -6.05
N LYS A 41 -8.26 9.43 -6.70
CA LYS A 41 -9.28 8.50 -6.19
C LYS A 41 -8.69 7.31 -5.44
N VAL A 42 -7.37 7.09 -5.53
CA VAL A 42 -6.71 6.02 -4.79
C VAL A 42 -6.75 6.31 -3.27
N TYR A 43 -7.01 5.28 -2.48
CA TYR A 43 -6.82 5.29 -1.03
C TYR A 43 -5.48 4.62 -0.71
N PHE A 44 -4.60 5.32 0.00
CA PHE A 44 -3.33 4.79 0.48
C PHE A 44 -3.42 4.55 1.98
N TYR A 45 -3.00 3.36 2.39
CA TYR A 45 -2.95 2.93 3.77
C TYR A 45 -1.54 2.48 4.10
N HIS A 46 -1.06 2.93 5.26
CA HIS A 46 0.19 2.48 5.85
C HIS A 46 -0.09 1.94 7.24
N PHE A 47 0.07 0.63 7.39
CA PHE A 47 -0.17 -0.08 8.64
C PHE A 47 1.16 -0.48 9.27
N ARG A 48 1.32 -0.19 10.56
CA ARG A 48 2.44 -0.69 11.37
C ARG A 48 1.96 -1.72 12.39
N ILE A 49 2.73 -2.79 12.56
CA ILE A 49 2.36 -3.87 13.48
C ILE A 49 2.69 -3.48 14.92
N LYS A 50 1.67 -3.30 15.76
CA LYS A 50 1.76 -2.89 17.18
C LYS A 50 2.75 -3.74 17.96
N ASP A 51 2.64 -5.06 17.83
CA ASP A 51 3.44 -6.05 18.56
C ASP A 51 4.94 -5.85 18.32
N HIS A 52 5.29 -5.33 17.14
CA HIS A 52 6.65 -5.12 16.69
C HIS A 52 7.07 -3.65 16.68
N GLY A 53 6.23 -2.73 17.17
CA GLY A 53 6.51 -1.29 17.15
C GLY A 53 7.73 -0.87 17.95
N HIS A 54 8.22 -1.73 18.85
CA HIS A 54 9.45 -1.53 19.61
C HIS A 54 10.72 -1.90 18.83
N LEU A 55 10.59 -2.58 17.68
CA LEU A 55 11.72 -2.95 16.84
C LEU A 55 12.21 -1.71 16.08
N ASP A 56 13.44 -1.31 16.37
CA ASP A 56 14.11 -0.20 15.69
C ASP A 56 14.77 -0.72 14.41
N ASN A 57 14.14 -0.47 13.27
CA ASN A 57 14.66 -0.84 11.95
C ASN A 57 15.35 0.37 11.32
N PRO A 58 16.69 0.48 11.38
CA PRO A 58 17.40 1.65 10.86
C PRO A 58 17.30 1.82 9.35
N LEU A 59 16.86 0.77 8.63
CA LEU A 59 16.60 0.85 7.20
C LEU A 59 15.17 1.29 6.89
N ALA A 60 14.22 1.18 7.82
CA ALA A 60 12.84 1.57 7.58
C ALA A 60 12.63 3.06 7.88
N ASP A 61 11.99 3.78 6.95
CA ASP A 61 11.49 5.14 7.19
C ASP A 61 10.11 5.07 7.85
N SER A 62 10.11 4.55 9.08
CA SER A 62 8.90 4.10 9.75
C SER A 62 7.97 5.22 10.24
N GLU A 63 8.41 6.49 10.14
CA GLU A 63 7.61 7.68 10.48
C GLU A 63 7.28 8.56 9.25
N GLY A 64 7.92 8.35 8.08
CA GLY A 64 7.79 9.20 6.89
C GLY A 64 6.78 8.73 5.85
N PHE A 65 5.50 8.52 6.21
CA PHE A 65 4.47 8.19 5.21
C PHE A 65 3.91 9.45 4.53
N ASP A 66 4.20 9.62 3.24
CA ASP A 66 3.91 10.85 2.49
C ASP A 66 2.45 10.98 2.03
N TRP A 67 1.74 9.85 1.90
CA TRP A 67 0.49 9.76 1.15
C TRP A 67 -0.77 9.68 2.02
N GLY A 68 -0.63 9.80 3.33
CA GLY A 68 -1.76 9.68 4.27
C GLY A 68 -1.31 9.61 5.72
N ASN A 69 -2.01 8.78 6.50
CA ASN A 69 -1.74 8.59 7.91
C ASN A 69 -1.25 7.16 8.18
N THR A 70 -0.17 7.04 8.96
CA THR A 70 0.24 5.77 9.55
C THR A 70 -0.72 5.39 10.67
N VAL A 71 -1.25 4.17 10.64
CA VAL A 71 -1.99 3.60 11.79
C VAL A 71 -1.31 2.34 12.29
N TRP A 72 -1.46 2.10 13.59
CA TRP A 72 -0.93 0.94 14.28
C TRP A 72 -2.02 -0.10 14.47
N LEU A 73 -1.75 -1.33 14.05
CA LEU A 73 -2.65 -2.48 14.13
C LEU A 73 -1.95 -3.65 14.83
N SER A 74 -2.66 -4.38 15.66
CA SER A 74 -2.27 -5.75 16.00
C SER A 74 -2.29 -6.64 14.75
N LYS A 75 -1.63 -7.80 14.78
CA LYS A 75 -1.68 -8.75 13.65
C LYS A 75 -3.12 -9.18 13.31
N ALA A 76 -3.98 -9.33 14.31
CA ALA A 76 -5.38 -9.67 14.12
C ALA A 76 -6.16 -8.54 13.41
N GLU A 77 -6.00 -7.30 13.85
CA GLU A 77 -6.62 -6.14 13.20
C GLU A 77 -6.09 -5.94 11.76
N ALA A 78 -4.79 -6.20 11.52
CA ALA A 78 -4.22 -6.17 10.17
C ALA A 78 -4.83 -7.23 9.26
N LYS A 79 -4.97 -8.48 9.73
CA LYS A 79 -5.65 -9.57 9.01
C LYS A 79 -7.09 -9.18 8.69
N GLU A 80 -7.81 -8.62 9.65
CA GLU A 80 -9.20 -8.18 9.49
C GLU A 80 -9.31 -7.06 8.45
N ALA A 81 -8.50 -5.99 8.57
CA ALA A 81 -8.50 -4.86 7.64
C ALA A 81 -8.23 -5.31 6.20
N LEU A 82 -7.21 -6.16 5.99
CA LEU A 82 -6.93 -6.73 4.68
C LEU A 82 -8.10 -7.60 4.19
N THR A 83 -8.64 -8.48 5.02
CA THR A 83 -9.79 -9.33 4.63
C THR A 83 -10.98 -8.48 4.17
N GLN A 84 -11.29 -7.38 4.88
CA GLN A 84 -12.34 -6.44 4.50
C GLN A 84 -12.04 -5.76 3.14
N CYS A 85 -10.81 -5.30 2.92
CA CYS A 85 -10.40 -4.71 1.64
C CYS A 85 -10.45 -5.70 0.46
N PHE A 86 -10.23 -6.99 0.72
CA PHE A 86 -10.26 -8.03 -0.32
C PHE A 86 -11.62 -8.71 -0.51
N SER A 87 -12.65 -8.33 0.28
CA SER A 87 -13.96 -9.01 0.29
C SER A 87 -15.14 -8.05 0.14
N TRP A 88 -14.98 -6.97 -0.65
CA TRP A 88 -16.08 -6.04 -0.92
C TRP A 88 -17.26 -6.70 -1.62
N LEU A 89 -18.47 -6.36 -1.21
CA LEU A 89 -19.71 -6.89 -1.80
C LEU A 89 -20.04 -6.19 -3.13
N VAL A 90 -20.70 -6.91 -4.03
CA VAL A 90 -21.38 -6.29 -5.19
C VAL A 90 -22.64 -5.60 -4.66
N GLU A 91 -22.73 -4.27 -4.79
CA GLU A 91 -23.83 -3.43 -4.24
C GLU A 91 -25.24 -3.95 -4.57
N ASP A 92 -25.43 -4.56 -5.74
CA ASP A 92 -26.72 -5.10 -6.17
C ASP A 92 -27.17 -6.39 -5.42
N THR A 93 -26.42 -6.85 -4.41
CA THR A 93 -26.79 -8.04 -3.60
C THR A 93 -27.57 -7.72 -2.31
N GLU A 94 -27.82 -6.43 -2.03
CA GLU A 94 -28.80 -5.98 -1.03
C GLU A 94 -30.26 -6.12 -1.52
N SER A 95 -30.66 -7.32 -1.95
CA SER A 95 -32.05 -7.63 -2.32
C SER A 95 -32.67 -8.61 -1.30
N THR A 96 -33.34 -8.05 -0.30
CA THR A 96 -34.64 -8.43 0.32
C THR A 96 -35.12 -9.87 0.54
N ASP A 97 -34.40 -10.96 0.28
CA ASP A 97 -34.94 -12.31 0.56
C ASP A 97 -34.18 -13.03 1.69
N LEU A 98 -34.78 -13.01 2.88
CA LEU A 98 -34.28 -13.63 4.12
C LEU A 98 -34.50 -15.16 4.21
N ASN A 99 -35.07 -15.78 3.17
CA ASN A 99 -35.60 -17.15 3.27
C ASN A 99 -34.88 -18.22 2.43
N HIS A 100 -33.86 -17.88 1.64
CA HIS A 100 -33.05 -18.87 0.93
C HIS A 100 -31.58 -18.48 1.01
N GLY A 101 -30.74 -19.35 1.60
CA GLY A 101 -29.31 -19.10 1.84
C GLY A 101 -28.62 -18.40 0.68
N LYS A 102 -28.27 -17.13 0.86
CA LYS A 102 -27.72 -16.27 -0.18
C LYS A 102 -26.27 -16.64 -0.50
N ASN A 103 -25.98 -16.82 -1.79
CA ASN A 103 -24.63 -16.66 -2.33
C ASN A 103 -24.27 -15.16 -2.30
N VAL A 104 -23.63 -14.72 -1.22
CA VAL A 104 -23.01 -13.40 -1.13
C VAL A 104 -21.97 -13.29 -2.25
N LYS A 105 -22.16 -12.36 -3.18
CA LYS A 105 -21.24 -12.16 -4.31
C LYS A 105 -20.21 -11.09 -3.99
N LEU A 106 -18.95 -11.51 -3.93
CA LEU A 106 -17.81 -10.61 -3.75
C LEU A 106 -17.38 -9.97 -5.08
N ARG A 107 -16.78 -8.79 -5.00
CA ARG A 107 -16.26 -8.05 -6.15
C ARG A 107 -14.92 -8.65 -6.62
N PRO A 108 -14.70 -8.72 -7.94
CA PRO A 108 -13.42 -9.16 -8.48
C PRO A 108 -12.32 -8.11 -8.22
N ILE A 109 -11.11 -8.58 -7.94
CA ILE A 109 -9.95 -7.76 -7.60
C ILE A 109 -8.83 -7.99 -8.60
N LEU A 110 -8.26 -6.88 -9.08
CA LEU A 110 -6.96 -6.85 -9.74
C LEU A 110 -5.90 -6.63 -8.65
N PHE A 111 -5.05 -7.62 -8.42
CA PHE A 111 -4.04 -7.59 -7.37
C PHE A 111 -2.72 -7.04 -7.90
N LEU A 112 -2.37 -5.81 -7.47
CA LEU A 112 -1.21 -5.06 -7.96
C LEU A 112 -0.05 -5.04 -6.95
N GLY A 113 1.18 -5.14 -7.44
CA GLY A 113 2.40 -4.83 -6.67
C GLY A 113 3.67 -4.78 -7.52
N HIS A 114 4.82 -4.80 -6.85
CA HIS A 114 6.14 -4.80 -7.46
C HIS A 114 6.95 -5.98 -6.89
N ALA A 115 7.13 -7.05 -7.68
CA ALA A 115 7.74 -8.30 -7.22
C ALA A 115 6.91 -9.06 -6.13
N LEU A 116 5.60 -9.17 -6.36
CA LEU A 116 4.55 -9.66 -5.41
C LEU A 116 4.74 -11.02 -4.74
N ARG A 117 5.69 -11.84 -5.24
CA ARG A 117 5.83 -13.24 -4.81
C ARG A 117 6.21 -13.34 -3.33
N ASN A 118 7.04 -12.41 -2.85
CA ASN A 118 7.49 -12.43 -1.47
C ASN A 118 6.39 -11.92 -0.52
N ASP A 119 5.65 -10.88 -0.93
CA ASP A 119 4.61 -10.26 -0.10
C ASP A 119 3.50 -11.24 0.27
N THR A 120 2.99 -11.99 -0.71
CA THR A 120 1.90 -12.96 -0.48
C THR A 120 2.32 -14.10 0.45
N ALA A 121 3.55 -14.60 0.31
CA ALA A 121 4.10 -15.61 1.20
C ALA A 121 4.22 -15.09 2.65
N GLU A 122 4.67 -13.84 2.82
CA GLU A 122 4.82 -13.24 4.13
C GLU A 122 3.47 -12.90 4.80
N LEU A 123 2.45 -12.47 4.05
CA LEU A 123 1.10 -12.30 4.59
C LEU A 123 0.55 -13.62 5.15
N LYS A 124 0.75 -14.72 4.43
CA LYS A 124 0.35 -16.06 4.89
C LYS A 124 1.12 -16.48 6.15
N LYS A 125 2.44 -16.29 6.16
CA LYS A 125 3.31 -16.67 7.29
C LYS A 125 3.07 -15.82 8.54
N ALA A 126 3.02 -14.50 8.40
CA ALA A 126 3.01 -13.56 9.53
C ALA A 126 1.61 -13.29 10.08
N LEU A 127 0.57 -13.32 9.23
CA LEU A 127 -0.81 -13.00 9.60
C LEU A 127 -1.77 -14.19 9.46
N ASP A 128 -1.30 -15.36 8.99
CA ASP A 128 -2.19 -16.47 8.64
C ASP A 128 -3.28 -16.02 7.63
N LEU A 129 -2.90 -15.18 6.67
CA LEU A 129 -3.79 -14.65 5.65
C LEU A 129 -3.40 -15.18 4.27
N ASP A 130 -4.15 -16.15 3.78
CA ASP A 130 -4.02 -16.67 2.42
C ASP A 130 -5.01 -15.96 1.49
N LEU A 131 -4.54 -14.94 0.76
CA LEU A 131 -5.38 -14.13 -0.12
C LEU A 131 -6.03 -14.95 -1.25
N ASP A 132 -5.41 -16.05 -1.68
CA ASP A 132 -5.97 -16.91 -2.74
C ASP A 132 -7.25 -17.61 -2.26
N THR A 133 -7.33 -17.93 -0.96
CA THR A 133 -8.51 -18.58 -0.37
C THR A 133 -9.75 -17.69 -0.30
N LEU A 134 -9.58 -16.37 -0.43
CA LEU A 134 -10.70 -15.42 -0.48
C LEU A 134 -11.48 -15.50 -1.81
N GLY A 135 -10.86 -16.02 -2.87
CA GLY A 135 -11.52 -16.26 -4.17
C GLY A 135 -11.92 -15.00 -4.93
N THR A 136 -11.43 -13.81 -4.55
CA THR A 136 -11.78 -12.53 -5.17
C THR A 136 -10.75 -12.03 -6.19
N ILE A 137 -9.50 -12.51 -6.12
CA ILE A 137 -8.43 -12.09 -7.03
C ILE A 137 -8.63 -12.76 -8.39
N VAL A 138 -8.96 -11.97 -9.41
CA VAL A 138 -9.16 -12.47 -10.79
C VAL A 138 -7.92 -12.33 -11.66
N LYS A 139 -7.00 -11.45 -11.27
CA LYS A 139 -5.74 -11.22 -12.01
C LYS A 139 -4.70 -10.60 -11.08
N THR A 140 -3.49 -11.11 -11.16
CA THR A 140 -2.30 -10.48 -10.56
C THR A 140 -1.58 -9.64 -11.61
N VAL A 141 -1.22 -8.42 -11.23
CA VAL A 141 -0.51 -7.43 -12.04
C VAL A 141 0.78 -7.07 -11.31
N ASP A 142 1.90 -7.29 -11.97
CA ASP A 142 3.23 -6.97 -11.44
C ASP A 142 3.86 -5.86 -12.28
N THR A 143 4.25 -4.76 -11.64
CA THR A 143 4.83 -3.60 -12.34
C THR A 143 6.18 -3.91 -13.00
N GLN A 144 6.95 -4.90 -12.55
CA GLN A 144 8.16 -5.34 -13.26
C GLN A 144 7.80 -6.01 -14.60
N VAL A 145 6.69 -6.76 -14.63
CA VAL A 145 6.17 -7.38 -15.85
C VAL A 145 5.60 -6.31 -16.78
N MET A 146 4.82 -5.35 -16.25
CA MET A 146 4.30 -4.22 -17.03
C MET A 146 5.43 -3.41 -17.67
N ALA A 147 6.45 -3.04 -16.89
CA ALA A 147 7.60 -2.27 -17.38
C ALA A 147 8.31 -3.02 -18.51
N LYS A 148 8.55 -4.33 -18.35
CA LYS A 148 9.14 -5.16 -19.39
C LYS A 148 8.31 -5.21 -20.68
N LEU A 149 6.98 -5.30 -20.57
CA LEU A 149 6.08 -5.30 -21.74
C LEU A 149 6.03 -3.95 -22.46
N LYS A 150 6.38 -2.86 -21.77
CA LYS A 150 6.50 -1.50 -22.30
C LYS A 150 7.94 -1.13 -22.70
N ASP A 151 8.86 -2.09 -22.71
CA ASP A 151 10.30 -1.89 -22.96
C ASP A 151 10.96 -0.86 -22.02
N ILE A 152 10.47 -0.74 -20.77
CA ILE A 152 11.01 0.11 -19.72
C ILE A 152 11.97 -0.69 -18.83
N GLY A 153 13.20 -0.19 -18.70
CA GLY A 153 14.21 -0.75 -17.79
C GLY A 153 15.35 -1.50 -18.48
N PRO A 154 16.12 -2.31 -17.71
CA PRO A 154 17.34 -2.92 -18.20
C PRO A 154 17.07 -3.97 -19.28
N ARG A 155 17.96 -4.06 -20.29
CA ARG A 155 17.89 -5.11 -21.32
C ARG A 155 18.20 -6.50 -20.73
N GLY A 156 17.59 -7.53 -21.31
CA GLY A 156 17.87 -8.93 -21.01
C GLY A 156 17.00 -9.51 -19.89
N ARG A 157 17.61 -10.29 -18.98
CA ARG A 157 16.88 -11.01 -17.91
C ARG A 157 16.70 -10.22 -16.60
N ARG A 158 17.27 -9.02 -16.50
CA ARG A 158 17.14 -8.18 -15.30
C ARG A 158 15.76 -7.55 -15.26
N VAL A 159 15.20 -7.43 -14.05
CA VAL A 159 13.97 -6.67 -13.77
C VAL A 159 14.35 -5.28 -13.23
N ILE A 160 13.51 -4.29 -13.48
CA ILE A 160 13.69 -2.93 -12.97
C ILE A 160 13.29 -2.88 -11.49
N GLY A 161 14.08 -2.21 -10.65
CA GLY A 161 13.68 -1.92 -9.27
C GLY A 161 12.74 -0.71 -9.19
N LEU A 162 11.92 -0.62 -8.15
CA LEU A 162 10.91 0.44 -8.05
C LEU A 162 11.49 1.85 -8.12
N HIS A 163 12.61 2.10 -7.43
CA HIS A 163 13.29 3.39 -7.48
C HIS A 163 13.61 3.84 -8.92
N ASP A 164 14.13 2.93 -9.74
CA ASP A 164 14.48 3.22 -11.13
C ASP A 164 13.21 3.36 -11.99
N LEU A 165 12.18 2.54 -11.73
CA LEU A 165 10.89 2.66 -12.41
C LEU A 165 10.23 4.03 -12.16
N CYS A 166 10.27 4.53 -10.92
CA CYS A 166 9.81 5.87 -10.59
C CYS A 166 10.56 6.93 -11.40
N ARG A 167 11.90 6.81 -11.50
CA ARG A 167 12.73 7.76 -12.26
C ARG A 167 12.43 7.74 -13.76
N GLU A 168 12.15 6.57 -14.33
CA GLU A 168 11.71 6.43 -15.72
C GLU A 168 10.41 7.20 -15.98
N HIS A 169 9.55 7.27 -14.98
CA HIS A 169 8.28 8.00 -14.99
C HIS A 169 8.37 9.43 -14.44
N GLY A 170 9.58 9.97 -14.23
CA GLY A 170 9.76 11.36 -13.78
C GLY A 170 9.38 11.61 -12.33
N ILE A 171 9.21 10.56 -11.53
CA ILE A 171 8.95 10.62 -10.09
C ILE A 171 10.28 10.54 -9.35
N SER A 172 10.47 11.41 -8.37
CA SER A 172 11.60 11.39 -7.43
C SER A 172 11.15 10.73 -6.13
N PRO A 173 11.30 9.40 -5.97
CA PRO A 173 10.74 8.72 -4.81
C PRO A 173 11.55 9.01 -3.54
N THR A 174 10.85 9.23 -2.44
CA THR A 174 11.40 9.42 -1.09
C THR A 174 10.86 8.33 -0.17
N GLY A 175 11.68 7.85 0.77
CA GLY A 175 11.25 6.91 1.80
C GLY A 175 10.71 5.58 1.25
N LEU A 176 11.34 4.96 0.24
CA LEU A 176 10.92 3.67 -0.32
C LEU A 176 11.12 2.47 0.64
N HIS A 177 11.72 2.69 1.81
CA HIS A 177 11.72 1.73 2.91
C HIS A 177 10.56 1.97 3.89
N ASN A 178 9.46 2.54 3.38
CA ASN A 178 8.19 2.66 4.05
C ASN A 178 7.18 1.96 3.15
N ALA A 179 6.54 0.89 3.64
CA ALA A 179 5.71 0.06 2.77
C ALA A 179 4.55 0.85 2.14
N GLY A 180 4.04 1.87 2.86
CA GLY A 180 3.02 2.79 2.35
C GLY A 180 3.50 3.64 1.18
N ASN A 181 4.71 4.19 1.25
CA ASN A 181 5.30 4.96 0.16
C ASN A 181 5.65 4.08 -1.04
N ASP A 182 6.14 2.86 -0.79
CA ASP A 182 6.47 1.88 -1.84
C ASP A 182 5.21 1.55 -2.66
N ILE A 183 4.12 1.12 -2.00
CA ILE A 183 2.90 0.78 -2.74
C ILE A 183 2.28 1.99 -3.44
N ALA A 184 2.45 3.20 -2.89
CA ALA A 184 1.97 4.41 -3.53
C ALA A 184 2.74 4.71 -4.82
N CYS A 185 4.07 4.61 -4.78
CA CYS A 185 4.93 4.73 -5.95
C CYS A 185 4.63 3.64 -6.99
N THR A 186 4.42 2.39 -6.54
CA THR A 186 4.03 1.26 -7.38
C THR A 186 2.70 1.51 -8.10
N MET A 187 1.67 2.00 -7.39
CA MET A 187 0.39 2.37 -7.99
C MET A 187 0.55 3.51 -9.01
N PHE A 188 1.33 4.53 -8.67
CA PHE A 188 1.58 5.67 -9.56
C PHE A 188 2.21 5.22 -10.88
N CYS A 189 3.29 4.42 -10.81
CA CYS A 189 3.95 3.88 -11.99
C CYS A 189 3.01 2.99 -12.81
N ALA A 190 2.18 2.16 -12.16
CA ALA A 190 1.23 1.31 -12.84
C ALA A 190 0.22 2.12 -13.66
N LEU A 191 -0.38 3.17 -13.09
CA LEU A 191 -1.34 4.01 -13.81
C LEU A 191 -0.68 4.81 -14.94
N LEU A 192 0.55 5.30 -14.74
CA LEU A 192 1.31 5.98 -15.80
C LEU A 192 1.61 5.04 -16.97
N MET A 193 2.08 3.81 -16.71
CA MET A 193 2.32 2.82 -17.78
C MET A 193 1.07 2.45 -18.58
N VAL A 194 -0.12 2.53 -17.97
CA VAL A 194 -1.40 2.31 -18.66
C VAL A 194 -1.76 3.48 -19.57
N GLN A 195 -1.39 4.72 -19.21
CA GLN A 195 -1.66 5.92 -20.02
C GLN A 195 -0.61 6.19 -21.11
N GLU A 196 0.65 5.87 -20.82
CA GLU A 196 1.78 6.22 -21.69
C GLU A 196 1.87 5.27 -22.90
N ASP A 197 1.42 5.74 -24.06
CA ASP A 197 1.88 5.15 -25.33
C ASP A 197 2.96 6.01 -26.01
N LYS A 198 2.96 7.36 -25.89
CA LYS A 198 3.95 8.25 -26.56
C LYS A 198 4.14 9.63 -25.90
N ILE A 199 4.47 9.72 -24.61
CA ILE A 199 4.78 11.02 -23.99
C ILE A 199 6.26 11.38 -24.18
N LEU A 200 6.54 12.58 -24.71
CA LEU A 200 7.89 13.14 -24.73
C LEU A 200 8.33 13.52 -23.31
N ARG A 201 9.33 12.81 -22.78
CA ARG A 201 9.86 12.97 -21.41
C ARG A 201 10.72 14.23 -21.25
N THR A 202 10.10 15.40 -21.38
CA THR A 202 10.77 16.71 -21.24
C THR A 202 10.93 17.12 -19.78
N PRO A 203 11.81 18.08 -19.45
CA PRO A 203 11.90 18.64 -18.09
C PRO A 203 10.57 19.22 -17.60
N ALA A 204 9.80 19.87 -18.48
CA ALA A 204 8.48 20.42 -18.15
C ALA A 204 7.49 19.31 -17.77
N TRP A 205 7.49 18.19 -18.50
CA TRP A 205 6.66 17.03 -18.15
C TRP A 205 7.03 16.45 -16.77
N ARG A 206 8.32 16.34 -16.44
CA ARG A 206 8.74 15.87 -15.09
C ARG A 206 8.20 16.78 -13.98
N GLN A 207 8.28 18.10 -14.17
CA GLN A 207 7.72 19.06 -13.22
C GLN A 207 6.21 18.92 -13.06
N GLU A 208 5.48 18.63 -14.16
CA GLU A 208 4.04 18.34 -14.10
C GLU A 208 3.73 17.04 -13.32
N ILE A 209 4.53 15.98 -13.51
CA ILE A 209 4.40 14.72 -12.76
C ILE A 209 4.67 14.95 -11.27
N GLU A 210 5.77 15.61 -10.91
CA GLU A 210 6.12 15.90 -9.52
C GLU A 210 5.03 16.75 -8.84
N LYS A 211 4.52 17.77 -9.52
CA LYS A 211 3.39 18.56 -9.02
C LYS A 211 2.15 17.69 -8.80
N SER A 212 1.84 16.80 -9.73
CA SER A 212 0.68 15.90 -9.61
C SER A 212 0.85 14.94 -8.42
N ALA A 213 2.05 14.42 -8.21
CA ALA A 213 2.37 13.57 -7.06
C ALA A 213 2.19 14.32 -5.74
N GLU A 214 2.68 15.57 -5.63
CA GLU A 214 2.52 16.39 -4.42
C GLU A 214 1.05 16.76 -4.15
N GLU A 215 0.26 17.02 -5.18
CA GLU A 215 -1.19 17.25 -5.03
C GLU A 215 -1.93 16.00 -4.52
N VAL A 216 -1.57 14.81 -5.02
CA VAL A 216 -2.14 13.54 -4.56
C VAL A 216 -1.72 13.25 -3.12
N LYS A 217 -0.44 13.45 -2.77
CA LYS A 217 0.06 13.35 -1.40
C LYS A 217 -0.69 14.30 -0.45
N ALA A 218 -0.89 15.56 -0.85
CA ALA A 218 -1.64 16.54 -0.07
C ALA A 218 -3.10 16.11 0.14
N ALA A 219 -3.76 15.61 -0.91
CA ALA A 219 -5.12 15.09 -0.83
C ALA A 219 -5.21 13.85 0.10
N GLY A 220 -4.22 12.96 0.04
CA GLY A 220 -4.11 11.80 0.91
C GLY A 220 -3.94 12.17 2.39
N ARG A 221 -3.03 13.11 2.70
CA ARG A 221 -2.84 13.63 4.07
C ARG A 221 -4.07 14.36 4.62
N ALA A 222 -4.86 14.99 3.75
CA ALA A 222 -6.10 15.63 4.13
C ALA A 222 -7.22 14.64 4.47
N ARG A 223 -7.12 13.38 4.03
CA ARG A 223 -8.03 12.32 4.49
C ARG A 223 -7.70 11.97 5.93
N GLY A 224 -8.74 11.79 6.74
CA GLY A 224 -8.56 11.26 8.10
C GLY A 224 -7.94 9.86 8.08
N PRO A 225 -7.41 9.39 9.21
CA PRO A 225 -6.94 8.01 9.33
C PRO A 225 -8.09 7.03 9.05
N PRO A 226 -7.79 5.81 8.58
CA PRO A 226 -8.79 4.75 8.49
C PRO A 226 -9.40 4.45 9.88
N SER A 227 -10.56 3.80 9.89
CA SER A 227 -11.23 3.38 11.12
C SER A 227 -10.53 2.24 11.86
N TRP A 228 -9.60 1.54 11.21
CA TRP A 228 -8.82 0.48 11.84
C TRP A 228 -7.67 1.05 12.68
N GLY A 229 -7.44 0.45 13.85
CA GLY A 229 -6.25 0.70 14.65
C GLY A 229 -6.21 2.04 15.36
N VAL A 230 -4.99 2.50 15.65
CA VAL A 230 -4.74 3.76 16.37
C VAL A 230 -3.63 4.58 15.72
N ILE A 231 -3.77 5.90 15.76
CA ILE A 231 -2.75 6.83 15.24
C ILE A 231 -1.63 7.17 16.24
N MET A 232 -1.83 6.85 17.53
CA MET A 232 -0.86 7.12 18.58
C MET A 232 -0.53 5.84 19.33
N LEU A 233 0.65 5.28 19.03
CA LEU A 233 1.25 4.18 19.77
C LEU A 233 2.60 4.63 20.33
N CYS A 234 2.85 4.27 21.59
CA CYS A 234 4.16 4.45 22.18
C CYS A 234 5.06 3.26 21.86
N THR A 235 6.00 3.42 20.93
CA THR A 235 7.02 2.41 20.57
C THR A 235 7.97 2.05 21.72
N ARG A 236 7.92 2.78 22.84
CA ARG A 236 8.69 2.48 24.05
C ARG A 236 7.97 1.49 24.98
N CYS A 237 6.70 1.76 25.29
CA CYS A 237 5.94 0.98 26.29
C CYS A 237 4.81 0.13 25.70
N GLY A 238 4.59 0.19 24.39
CA GLY A 238 3.57 -0.57 23.67
C GLY A 238 2.13 -0.13 23.96
N ARG A 239 1.90 1.03 24.58
CA ARG A 239 0.56 1.51 24.93
C ARG A 239 0.07 2.58 23.96
N ASP A 240 -1.23 2.56 23.72
CA ASP A 240 -1.93 3.53 22.88
C ASP A 240 -2.04 4.90 23.57
N GLY A 241 -2.36 5.94 22.79
CA GLY A 241 -2.73 7.27 23.28
C GLY A 241 -1.58 8.24 23.56
N HIS A 242 -0.32 7.84 23.36
CA HIS A 242 0.82 8.74 23.45
C HIS A 242 2.01 8.26 22.60
N LEU A 243 2.93 9.17 22.26
CA LEU A 243 4.17 8.87 21.54
C LEU A 243 5.32 8.60 22.50
N LYS A 244 6.39 7.94 22.01
CA LYS A 244 7.63 7.65 22.77
C LYS A 244 8.20 8.88 23.49
N LYS A 245 8.19 10.04 22.83
CA LYS A 245 8.64 11.33 23.39
C LYS A 245 7.87 11.78 24.65
N SER A 246 6.61 11.36 24.77
CA SER A 246 5.73 11.68 25.90
C SER A 246 5.65 10.54 26.93
N CYS A 247 6.41 9.45 26.73
CA CYS A 247 6.30 8.25 27.55
C CYS A 247 7.00 8.40 28.89
N ARG A 248 6.24 8.29 29.97
CA ARG A 248 6.72 8.29 31.36
C ARG A 248 6.73 6.90 32.02
N ALA A 249 6.46 5.84 31.26
CA ALA A 249 6.44 4.49 31.78
C ALA A 249 7.83 4.10 32.30
N ARG A 250 7.87 3.53 33.51
CA ARG A 250 9.04 2.82 34.00
C ARG A 250 9.01 1.43 33.39
N LEU A 251 9.95 1.14 32.51
CA LEU A 251 10.08 -0.16 31.88
C LEU A 251 11.08 -1.00 32.67
N HIS A 252 10.72 -2.25 32.90
CA HIS A 252 11.60 -3.24 33.47
C HIS A 252 11.69 -4.39 32.48
N CYS A 253 12.88 -4.61 31.93
CA CYS A 253 13.12 -5.77 31.10
C CYS A 253 13.62 -6.89 32.01
N LYS A 254 13.02 -8.08 31.94
CA LYS A 254 13.55 -9.24 32.67
C LYS A 254 14.89 -9.74 32.10
N LYS A 255 15.36 -9.16 30.98
CA LYS A 255 16.60 -9.52 30.28
C LYS A 255 17.67 -8.42 30.30
N CYS A 256 17.37 -7.19 30.72
CA CYS A 256 18.35 -6.10 30.85
C CYS A 256 18.02 -5.13 32.00
#